data_AF-A0A7Z7I260-F1
#
_entry.id   AF-A0A7Z7I260-F1
#
_cell.length_a   1.000
_cell.length_b   1.000
_cell.length_c   1.000
_cell.angle_alpha   90.00
_cell.angle_beta   90.00
_cell.angle_gamma   90.00
#
_symmetry.space_group_name_H-M   'P 1'
#
loop_
_entity.id
_entity.type
_entity.pdbx_description
1 polymer ?
#
loop_
_entity_poly.entity_id
_entity_poly.type
_entity_poly.pdbx_seq_one_letter_code
_entity_poly.pdbx_strand_id
1 'polypeptide(L)' 'MHHMNNVTYKGHLLSAIAVTDREVFSATLVVRDPSGVQRRSGALGTFASSIGAVRYAFAYGMAEIDHRKTPPSE' A
#
# COMPACT_ATOMS: atom_id res chain seq x y z
N MET A 1 -1.67 -11.65 11.45
CA MET A 1 -1.57 -12.29 10.12
C MET A 1 -1.22 -11.21 9.11
N HIS A 2 -0.32 -11.46 8.15
CA HIS A 2 0.02 -10.48 7.12
C HIS A 2 -0.64 -10.89 5.80
N HIS A 3 -1.43 -10.00 5.21
CA HIS A 3 -2.01 -10.22 3.90
C HIS A 3 -1.26 -9.33 2.90
N MET A 4 -0.54 -9.96 1.96
CA MET A 4 0.29 -9.27 0.98
C MET A 4 -0.25 -9.51 -0.42
N ASN A 5 -0.53 -8.44 -1.14
CA ASN A 5 -1.00 -8.46 -2.52
C ASN A 5 -0.07 -7.65 -3.40
N ASN A 6 0.17 -8.13 -4.62
CA ASN A 6 1.08 -7.48 -5.56
C ASN A 6 0.34 -7.08 -6.84
N VAL A 7 0.67 -5.90 -7.36
CA VAL A 7 0.20 -5.41 -8.66
C VAL A 7 1.33 -4.66 -9.35
N THR A 8 1.49 -4.88 -10.66
CA THR A 8 2.37 -4.06 -11.49
C THR A 8 1.58 -2.88 -12.05
N TYR A 9 2.08 -1.66 -11.86
CA TYR A 9 1.48 -0.43 -12.37
C TYR A 9 2.56 0.46 -12.99
N LYS A 10 2.41 0.80 -14.28
CA LYS A 10 3.37 1.65 -15.02
C LYS A 10 4.84 1.24 -14.80
N GLY A 11 5.12 -0.07 -14.87
CA GLY A 11 6.45 -0.64 -14.67
C GLY A 11 6.93 -0.73 -13.21
N HIS A 12 6.18 -0.20 -12.25
CA HIS A 12 6.48 -0.34 -10.82
C HIS A 12 5.74 -1.55 -10.25
N LEU A 13 6.42 -2.33 -9.41
CA LEU A 13 5.77 -3.37 -8.62
C LEU A 13 5.32 -2.76 -7.30
N LEU A 14 4.01 -2.76 -7.06
CA LEU A 14 3.41 -2.38 -5.79
C LEU A 14 3.07 -3.63 -5.00
N SER A 15 3.53 -3.68 -3.75
CA SER A 15 3.21 -4.71 -2.78
C SER A 15 2.48 -4.07 -1.60
N ALA A 16 1.16 -4.27 -1.56
CA ALA A 16 0.31 -3.82 -0.46
C ALA A 16 0.32 -4.86 0.65
N ILE A 17 0.56 -4.41 1.89
CA ILE A 17 0.65 -5.26 3.07
C ILE A 17 -0.36 -4.73 4.09
N ALA A 18 -1.31 -5.59 4.48
CA ALA A 18 -2.14 -5.36 5.65
C ALA A 18 -1.54 -6.09 6.84
N VAL A 19 -1.19 -5.33 7.88
CA VAL A 19 -0.68 -5.84 9.16
C VAL A 19 -1.78 -5.71 10.21
N THR A 20 -2.23 -6.82 10.77
CA THR A 20 -3.19 -6.79 11.89
C THR A 20 -2.47 -6.44 13.19
N ASP A 21 -2.99 -5.43 13.90
CA ASP A 21 -2.69 -5.17 15.31
C ASP A 21 -4.00 -5.17 16.10
N ARG A 22 -4.15 -6.12 17.02
CA ARG A 22 -5.40 -6.40 17.75
C ARG A 22 -6.60 -6.56 16.79
N GLU A 23 -7.46 -5.55 16.71
CA GLU A 23 -8.72 -5.55 15.94
C GLU A 23 -8.65 -4.68 14.68
N VAL A 24 -7.51 -4.03 14.42
CA VAL A 24 -7.34 -3.11 13.30
C VAL A 24 -6.23 -3.54 12.36
N PHE A 25 -6.27 -3.04 11.12
CA PHE A 25 -5.30 -3.35 10.08
C PHE A 25 -4.56 -2.08 9.66
N SER A 26 -3.24 -2.08 9.82
CA SER A 26 -2.38 -1.03 9.27
C SER A 26 -2.09 -1.31 7.80
N ALA A 27 -2.25 -0.29 6.95
CA ALA A 27 -1.86 -0.35 5.55
C ALA A 27 -0.38 0.02 5.39
N THR A 28 0.38 -0.81 4.68
CA THR A 28 1.77 -0.51 4.30
C THR A 28 1.94 -0.81 2.82
N LEU A 29 2.75 0.00 2.15
CA LEU A 29 3.08 -0.15 0.75
C LEU A 29 4.59 -0.33 0.58
N VAL A 30 4.96 -1.29 -0.26
CA VAL A 30 6.31 -1.40 -0.80
C VAL A 30 6.24 -1.16 -2.30
N VAL A 31 7.03 -0.23 -2.82
CA VAL A 31 7.14 0.07 -4.24
C VAL A 31 8.53 -0.32 -4.70
N ARG A 32 8.62 -1.12 -5.75
CA ARG A 32 9.85 -1.34 -6.50
C ARG A 32 9.73 -0.66 -7.85
N ASP A 33 10.65 0.24 -8.14
CA ASP A 33 10.69 0.92 -9.44
C ASP A 33 11.34 0.06 -10.53
N PRO A 34 11.28 0.47 -11.81
CA PRO A 34 11.85 -0.30 -12.92
C PRO A 34 13.36 -0.52 -12.85
N SER A 35 14.09 0.32 -12.10
CA SER A 35 15.53 0.15 -11.87
C SER A 35 15.83 -0.91 -10.81
N GLY A 36 14.79 -1.40 -10.13
CA GLY A 36 14.88 -2.39 -9.06
C GLY A 36 15.00 -1.78 -7.68
N VAL A 37 15.04 -0.45 -7.55
CA VAL A 37 15.11 0.21 -6.24
C VAL A 37 13.77 0.06 -5.52
N GLN A 38 13.85 -0.40 -4.27
CA GLN A 38 12.70 -0.68 -3.44
C GLN A 38 12.56 0.37 -2.33
N ARG A 39 11.35 0.90 -2.16
CA ARG A 39 10.99 1.83 -1.10
C ARG A 39 9.81 1.27 -0.33
N ARG A 40 9.86 1.33 0.99
CA ARG A 40 8.79 0.90 1.88
C ARG A 40 8.23 2.12 2.59
N SER A 41 6.90 2.25 2.57
CA SER A 41 6.21 3.25 3.37
C SER A 41 6.20 2.86 4.85
N GLY A 42 5.97 3.85 5.72
CA GLY A 42 5.43 3.58 7.05
C GLY A 42 3.98 3.10 6.99
N ALA A 43 3.32 3.04 8.14
CA ALA A 43 1.87 2.85 8.20
C ALA A 43 1.17 4.05 7.54
N LEU A 44 0.38 3.79 6.51
CA LEU A 44 -0.32 4.81 5.73
C LEU A 44 -1.69 5.18 6.31
N GLY A 45 -2.18 4.38 7.26
CA GLY A 45 -3.50 4.50 7.87
C GLY A 45 -3.92 3.20 8.57
N THR A 46 -5.02 3.26 9.31
CA THR A 46 -5.58 2.15 10.08
C THR A 46 -7.00 1.86 9.58
N PHE A 47 -7.32 0.58 9.38
CA PHE A 47 -8.56 0.16 8.74
C PHE A 47 -9.24 -0.93 9.55
N ALA A 48 -10.58 -0.96 9.51
CA ALA A 48 -11.36 -2.03 10.15
C ALA A 48 -11.26 -3.39 9.42
N SER A 49 -10.72 -3.42 8.19
CA SER A 49 -10.56 -4.66 7.42
C SER A 49 -9.23 -4.73 6.67
N SER A 50 -8.72 -5.95 6.49
CA SER A 50 -7.53 -6.22 5.68
C SER A 50 -7.72 -5.81 4.22
N ILE A 51 -8.92 -6.04 3.66
CA ILE A 51 -9.27 -5.68 2.29
C ILE A 51 -9.25 -4.15 2.13
N GLY A 52 -9.79 -3.40 3.08
CA GLY A 52 -9.74 -1.94 3.09
C GLY A 52 -8.30 -1.42 3.10
N ALA A 53 -7.47 -1.94 4.01
CA ALA A 53 -6.06 -1.58 4.09
C ALA A 53 -5.29 -1.86 2.79
N VAL A 54 -5.51 -3.03 2.16
CA VAL A 54 -4.87 -3.39 0.89
C VAL A 54 -5.32 -2.47 -0.25
N ARG A 55 -6.63 -2.23 -0.39
CA ARG A 55 -7.19 -1.36 -1.43
C ARG A 55 -6.65 0.06 -1.30
N TYR A 56 -6.60 0.57 -0.08
CA TYR A 56 -6.05 1.89 0.19
C TYR A 56 -4.56 1.96 -0.14
N ALA A 57 -3.75 0.99 0.28
CA ALA A 57 -2.31 0.98 -0.03
C ALA A 57 -2.04 1.02 -1.54
N PHE A 58 -2.81 0.27 -2.35
CA PHE A 58 -2.70 0.34 -3.80
C PHE A 58 -3.13 1.70 -4.35
N ALA A 59 -4.27 2.24 -3.91
CA ALA A 59 -4.74 3.55 -4.35
C ALA A 59 -3.72 4.66 -4.03
N TYR A 60 -3.13 4.61 -2.84
CA TYR A 60 -2.04 5.49 -2.43
C TYR A 60 -0.84 5.37 -3.37
N GLY A 61 -0.36 4.14 -3.61
CA GLY A 61 0.80 3.90 -4.45
C GLY A 61 0.61 4.31 -5.92
N MET A 62 -0.57 4.06 -6.48
CA MET A 62 -0.91 4.54 -7.82
C MET A 62 -0.95 6.07 -7.88
N ALA A 63 -1.52 6.73 -6.88
CA ALA A 63 -1.54 8.18 -6.79
C ALA A 63 -0.13 8.78 -6.70
N GLU A 64 0.76 8.21 -5.89
CA GLU A 64 2.17 8.61 -5.79
C GLU A 64 2.92 8.49 -7.12
N ILE A 65 2.76 7.36 -7.82
CA ILE A 65 3.37 7.12 -9.14
C ILE A 65 2.84 8.12 -10.18
N ASP A 66 1.58 8.51 -10.06
CA ASP A 66 0.96 9.46 -10.97
C ASP A 66 1.20 10.93 -10.59
N HIS A 67 1.94 11.20 -9.51
CA HIS A 67 2.12 12.53 -8.93
C HIS A 67 0.78 13.23 -8.64
N ARG A 68 -0.22 12.46 -8.21
CA ARG A 68 -1.57 12.93 -7.85
C ARG A 68 -1.71 13.01 -6.34
N LYS A 69 -2.71 13.77 -5.87
CA LYS A 69 -3.07 13.82 -4.46
C LYS A 69 -3.45 12.42 -3.98
N THR A 70 -2.80 11.97 -2.91
CA THR A 70 -3.08 10.67 -2.29
C THR A 70 -4.48 10.66 -1.65
N PRO A 71 -5.16 9.49 -1.62
CA PRO A 71 -6.42 9.38 -0.89
C PRO A 71 -6.23 9.71 0.59
N PRO A 72 -7.22 10.30 1.27
CA PRO A 72 -7.17 10.46 2.73
C PRO A 72 -7.19 9.09 3.39
N SER A 73 -6.39 8.90 4.43
CA SER A 73 -6.50 7.75 5.31
C SER A 73 -7.83 7.82 6.05
N GLU A 74 -8.53 6.68 6.14
CA GLU A 74 -9.77 6.54 6.91
C GLU A 74 -9.50 6.55 8.43
#